data_AF-A0A3B8KVU5-F1
#
_entry.id   AF-A0A3B8KVU5-F1
#
_cell.length_a   1.000
_cell.length_b   1.000
_cell.length_c   1.000
_cell.angle_alpha   90.00
_cell.angle_beta   90.00
_cell.angle_gamma   90.00
#
_symmetry.space_group_name_H-M   'P 1'
#
loop_
_entity.id
_entity.type
_entity.pdbx_description
1 polymer ?
#
loop_
_entity_poly.entity_id
_entity_poly.type
_entity_poly.pdbx_seq_one_letter_code
_entity_poly.pdbx_strand_id
1 'polypeptide(L)'
;SENCNLTGLLIEDAEAGEHTVAGAEPIRREALVELVRCRRVNVSGVQILDGTPNGMLLQDCRDTTITGCTITDDREPKQMEHAIVWTGTGHGGLVAHSRIGRGTRGDVKLPAEVTVDGIVGDGVKS
;
A
#
# COMPACT_ATOMS: atom_id res chain seq x y z
N SER A 1 -7.03 -13.80 -3.70
CA SER A 1 -7.43 -13.78 -5.13
C SER A 1 -6.27 -14.19 -6.00
N GLU A 2 -6.49 -14.63 -7.25
CA GLU A 2 -5.40 -14.94 -8.20
C GLU A 2 -5.62 -14.30 -9.58
N ASN A 3 -4.52 -13.95 -10.26
CA ASN A 3 -4.52 -13.41 -11.63
C ASN A 3 -5.35 -12.12 -11.77
N CYS A 4 -5.05 -11.12 -10.94
CA CYS A 4 -5.79 -9.86 -10.91
C CYS A 4 -4.95 -8.68 -11.38
N ASN A 5 -5.58 -7.72 -12.03
CA ASN A 5 -4.97 -6.45 -12.40
C ASN A 5 -5.74 -5.31 -11.74
N LEU A 6 -5.04 -4.47 -10.98
CA LEU A 6 -5.51 -3.15 -10.56
C LEU A 6 -4.74 -2.12 -11.40
N THR A 7 -5.46 -1.32 -12.18
CA THR A 7 -4.81 -0.42 -13.13
C THR A 7 -5.54 0.91 -13.26
N GLY A 8 -4.79 2.02 -13.19
CA GLY A 8 -5.31 3.36 -13.50
C GLY A 8 -6.35 3.88 -12.51
N LEU A 9 -6.32 3.42 -11.26
CA LEU A 9 -7.30 3.79 -10.24
C LEU A 9 -6.77 4.94 -9.37
N LEU A 10 -7.67 5.82 -8.96
CA LEU A 10 -7.50 6.70 -7.80
C LEU A 10 -8.28 6.09 -6.64
N ILE A 11 -7.60 5.86 -5.53
CA ILE A 11 -8.18 5.34 -4.29
C ILE A 11 -7.72 6.28 -3.17
N GLU A 12 -8.65 6.91 -2.49
CA GLU A 12 -8.35 7.95 -1.50
C GLU A 12 -9.30 7.90 -0.30
N ASP A 13 -8.86 8.51 0.80
CA ASP A 13 -9.70 8.97 1.91
C ASP A 13 -10.68 7.94 2.50
N ALA A 14 -10.18 6.75 2.85
CA ALA A 14 -10.92 5.86 3.75
C ALA A 14 -10.31 5.91 5.15
N GLU A 15 -10.98 6.62 6.06
CA GLU A 15 -10.73 6.47 7.49
C GLU A 15 -11.06 5.03 7.93
N ALA A 16 -10.11 4.38 8.58
CA ALA A 16 -10.31 3.04 9.13
C ALA A 16 -11.28 3.11 10.32
N GLY A 17 -12.52 2.65 10.13
CA GLY A 17 -13.39 2.23 11.24
C GLY A 17 -14.61 3.10 11.57
N GLU A 18 -14.91 4.16 10.83
CA GLU A 18 -16.17 4.91 11.01
C GLU A 18 -17.33 4.20 10.28
N HIS A 19 -18.07 3.35 10.99
CA HIS A 19 -19.39 2.88 10.53
C HIS A 19 -20.48 3.71 11.19
N THR A 20 -21.31 4.36 10.37
CA THR A 20 -22.51 5.10 10.82
C THR A 20 -23.65 4.18 11.29
N VAL A 21 -23.44 2.87 11.31
CA VAL A 21 -24.46 1.86 11.66
C VAL A 21 -24.27 1.42 13.11
N ALA A 22 -25.24 1.79 13.95
CA ALA A 22 -25.26 1.37 15.36
C ALA A 22 -25.25 -0.16 15.49
N GLY A 23 -24.29 -0.69 16.24
CA GLY A 23 -24.19 -2.13 16.54
C GLY A 23 -23.41 -2.97 15.53
N ALA A 24 -22.78 -2.36 14.52
CA ALA A 24 -21.82 -3.07 13.67
C ALA A 24 -20.49 -3.27 14.42
N GLU A 25 -19.96 -4.50 14.39
CA GLU A 25 -18.58 -4.76 14.81
C GLU A 25 -17.63 -3.86 13.98
N PRO A 26 -16.70 -3.12 14.60
CA PRO A 26 -15.79 -2.25 13.87
C PRO A 26 -14.98 -3.03 12.83
N ILE A 27 -15.11 -2.70 11.54
CA ILE A 27 -14.22 -3.24 10.53
C ILE A 27 -12.86 -2.57 10.75
N ARG A 28 -11.94 -3.34 11.32
CA ARG A 28 -10.56 -2.91 11.51
C ARG A 28 -9.80 -3.14 10.20
N ARG A 29 -9.55 -2.05 9.48
CA ARG A 29 -8.66 -2.04 8.31
C ARG A 29 -7.25 -1.72 8.77
N GLU A 30 -6.28 -2.40 8.20
CA GLU A 30 -4.84 -2.17 8.38
C GLU A 30 -4.23 -1.33 7.25
N ALA A 31 -4.96 -1.17 6.13
CA ALA A 31 -4.60 -0.23 5.06
C ALA A 31 -5.82 0.21 4.25
N LEU A 32 -5.65 1.26 3.44
CA LEU A 32 -6.65 1.71 2.47
C LEU A 32 -6.87 0.66 1.35
N VAL A 33 -5.80 0.00 0.92
CA VAL A 33 -5.86 -1.15 0.00
C VAL A 33 -5.22 -2.38 0.64
N GLU A 34 -5.97 -3.49 0.72
CA GLU A 34 -5.48 -4.74 1.30
C GLU A 34 -5.51 -5.88 0.28
N LEU A 35 -4.35 -6.48 0.02
CA LEU A 35 -4.21 -7.73 -0.74
C LEU A 35 -3.81 -8.84 0.23
N VAL A 36 -4.75 -9.74 0.52
CA VAL A 36 -4.54 -10.81 1.50
C VAL A 36 -4.57 -12.17 0.79
N ARG A 37 -3.50 -12.94 0.96
CA ARG A 37 -3.32 -14.28 0.38
C ARG A 37 -3.60 -14.28 -1.13
N CYS A 38 -2.95 -13.36 -1.83
CA CYS A 38 -3.09 -13.20 -3.28
C CYS A 38 -1.90 -13.74 -4.05
N ARG A 39 -2.12 -14.10 -5.31
CA ARG A 39 -1.06 -14.55 -6.21
C ARG A 39 -1.22 -13.95 -7.60
N ARG A 40 -0.10 -13.60 -8.26
CA ARG A 40 -0.12 -13.05 -9.63
C ARG A 40 -1.05 -11.84 -9.73
N VAL A 41 -0.82 -10.88 -8.85
CA VAL A 41 -1.52 -9.60 -8.88
C VAL A 41 -0.59 -8.56 -9.47
N ASN A 42 -1.07 -7.81 -10.44
CA ASN A 42 -0.37 -6.63 -10.95
C ASN A 42 -1.12 -5.37 -10.52
N VAL A 43 -0.44 -4.50 -9.80
CA VAL A 43 -0.90 -3.16 -9.42
C VAL A 43 -0.07 -2.17 -10.23
N SER A 44 -0.71 -1.46 -11.16
CA SER A 44 0.02 -0.60 -12.10
C SER A 44 -0.66 0.74 -12.34
N GLY A 45 0.08 1.84 -12.22
CA GLY A 45 -0.48 3.17 -12.49
C GLY A 45 -1.61 3.56 -11.53
N VAL A 46 -1.57 3.09 -10.29
CA VAL A 46 -2.59 3.38 -9.26
C VAL A 46 -2.10 4.51 -8.36
N GLN A 47 -3.00 5.40 -7.98
CA GLN A 47 -2.80 6.40 -6.94
C GLN A 47 -3.55 5.98 -5.68
N ILE A 48 -2.84 5.85 -4.56
CA ILE A 48 -3.38 5.56 -3.24
C ILE A 48 -3.02 6.74 -2.34
N LEU A 49 -4.00 7.57 -2.02
CA LEU A 49 -3.77 8.82 -1.29
C LEU A 49 -4.42 8.77 0.09
N ASP A 50 -3.74 9.35 1.08
CA ASP A 50 -4.25 9.57 2.43
C ASP A 50 -4.76 8.30 3.15
N GLY A 51 -4.08 7.17 2.91
CA GLY A 51 -4.40 5.91 3.57
C GLY A 51 -4.13 5.93 5.09
N THR A 52 -4.97 5.24 5.87
CA THR A 52 -4.77 5.08 7.32
C THR A 52 -5.18 3.66 7.78
N PRO A 53 -4.40 2.97 8.63
CA PRO A 53 -3.08 3.39 9.11
C PRO A 53 -1.98 3.24 8.04
N ASN A 54 -2.17 2.48 6.96
CA ASN A 54 -1.21 2.37 5.86
C ASN A 54 -1.86 2.65 4.50
N GLY A 55 -1.07 3.02 3.50
CA GLY A 55 -1.55 3.16 2.12
C GLY A 55 -2.00 1.80 1.57
N MET A 56 -1.07 0.85 1.53
CA MET A 56 -1.33 -0.50 1.02
C MET A 56 -0.72 -1.58 1.91
N LEU A 57 -1.50 -2.63 2.17
CA LEU A 57 -1.07 -3.84 2.85
C LEU A 57 -1.09 -5.02 1.86
N LEU A 58 0.01 -5.77 1.83
CA LEU A 58 0.10 -7.08 1.21
C LEU A 58 0.43 -8.10 2.29
N GLN A 59 -0.46 -9.06 2.51
CA GLN A 59 -0.23 -10.14 3.45
C GLN A 59 -0.20 -11.47 2.71
N ASP A 60 0.89 -12.22 2.85
CA ASP A 60 1.07 -13.55 2.27
C ASP A 60 0.83 -13.58 0.75
N CYS A 61 1.40 -12.59 0.05
CA CYS A 61 1.28 -12.44 -1.41
C CYS A 61 2.52 -12.95 -2.15
N ARG A 62 2.33 -13.54 -3.32
CA ARG A 62 3.44 -14.05 -4.15
C ARG A 62 3.24 -13.78 -5.63
N ASP A 63 4.34 -13.68 -6.38
CA ASP A 63 4.33 -13.33 -7.80
C ASP A 63 3.56 -12.02 -8.07
N THR A 64 3.65 -11.04 -7.16
CA THR A 64 2.85 -9.80 -7.19
C THR A 64 3.72 -8.59 -7.48
N THR A 65 3.28 -7.72 -8.38
CA THR A 65 4.03 -6.53 -8.81
C THR A 65 3.27 -5.25 -8.49
N ILE A 66 3.99 -4.24 -8.02
CA ILE A 66 3.50 -2.87 -7.76
C ILE A 66 4.39 -1.94 -8.57
N THR A 67 3.86 -1.33 -9.63
CA THR A 67 4.67 -0.61 -10.62
C THR A 67 4.04 0.71 -11.05
N GLY A 68 4.82 1.79 -11.14
CA GLY A 68 4.29 3.07 -11.63
C GLY A 68 3.19 3.66 -10.75
N CYS A 69 3.16 3.32 -9.46
CA CYS A 69 2.11 3.77 -8.54
C CYS A 69 2.57 5.02 -7.77
N THR A 70 1.60 5.79 -7.26
CA THR A 70 1.83 6.87 -6.28
C THR A 70 1.11 6.50 -5.00
N ILE A 71 1.83 6.44 -3.89
CA ILE A 71 1.25 6.10 -2.58
C ILE A 71 1.74 7.11 -1.56
N THR A 72 0.92 8.10 -1.21
CA THR A 72 1.33 9.25 -0.39
C THR A 72 0.27 9.64 0.64
N ASP A 73 0.66 10.49 1.57
CA ASP A 73 -0.24 11.14 2.54
C ASP A 73 0.07 12.63 2.53
N ASP A 74 -0.88 13.42 2.02
CA ASP A 74 -0.78 14.86 1.84
C ASP A 74 -1.40 15.63 3.03
N ARG A 75 -1.90 14.93 4.05
CA ARG A 75 -2.46 15.54 5.26
C ARG A 75 -1.37 16.12 6.16
N GLU A 76 -1.72 17.20 6.87
CA GLU A 76 -0.90 17.80 7.92
C GLU A 76 -1.72 17.92 9.22
N PRO A 77 -1.39 17.17 10.28
CA PRO A 77 -0.29 16.19 10.35
C PRO A 77 -0.58 14.92 9.55
N LYS A 78 0.48 14.26 9.07
CA LYS A 78 0.39 12.94 8.43
C LYS A 78 -0.23 11.92 9.37
N GLN A 79 -1.08 11.04 8.83
CA GLN A 79 -1.73 9.98 9.58
C GLN A 79 -1.32 8.57 9.12
N MET A 80 -0.77 8.44 7.91
CA MET A 80 -0.24 7.21 7.35
C MET A 80 1.06 6.82 8.07
N GLU A 81 1.12 5.58 8.56
CA GLU A 81 2.32 4.98 9.17
C GLU A 81 3.37 4.62 8.12
N HIS A 82 2.96 3.90 7.06
CA HIS A 82 3.79 3.54 5.90
C HIS A 82 2.94 3.57 4.62
N ALA A 83 3.58 3.84 3.49
CA ALA A 83 2.93 3.74 2.19
C ALA A 83 2.66 2.28 1.79
N ILE A 84 3.66 1.41 1.94
CA ILE A 84 3.51 -0.04 1.66
C ILE A 84 3.97 -0.84 2.86
N VAL A 85 3.11 -1.74 3.32
CA VAL A 85 3.45 -2.81 4.24
C VAL A 85 3.26 -4.14 3.51
N TRP A 86 4.31 -4.93 3.41
CA TRP A 86 4.24 -6.31 2.94
C TRP A 86 4.71 -7.23 4.05
N THR A 87 3.88 -8.21 4.44
CA THR A 87 4.16 -9.18 5.49
C THR A 87 3.96 -10.61 5.01
N GLY A 88 4.53 -11.57 5.75
CA GLY A 88 4.53 -12.97 5.35
C GLY A 88 5.51 -13.23 4.21
N THR A 89 5.12 -14.08 3.26
CA THR A 89 5.94 -14.30 2.05
C THR A 89 5.80 -13.14 1.07
N GLY A 90 6.91 -12.80 0.40
CA GLY A 90 6.95 -11.87 -0.73
C GLY A 90 7.62 -12.46 -1.98
N HIS A 91 7.70 -13.79 -2.10
CA HIS A 91 8.45 -14.44 -3.18
C HIS A 91 7.95 -14.01 -4.57
N GLY A 92 8.88 -13.66 -5.44
CA GLY A 92 8.57 -13.13 -6.78
C GLY A 92 7.90 -11.76 -6.75
N GLY A 93 8.01 -11.05 -5.62
CA GLY A 93 7.47 -9.72 -5.43
C GLY A 93 8.37 -8.62 -5.99
N LEU A 94 7.75 -7.61 -6.59
CA LEU A 94 8.43 -6.43 -7.12
C LEU A 94 7.68 -5.16 -6.70
N VAL A 95 8.40 -4.19 -6.17
CA VAL A 95 7.96 -2.79 -6.05
C VAL A 95 8.88 -1.94 -6.91
N ALA A 96 8.37 -1.35 -7.97
CA ALA A 96 9.21 -0.60 -8.89
C ALA A 96 8.60 0.71 -9.42
N HIS A 97 9.48 1.64 -9.79
CA HIS A 97 9.15 2.88 -10.50
C HIS A 97 7.97 3.65 -9.90
N SER A 98 7.86 3.65 -8.58
CA SER A 98 6.71 4.17 -7.85
C SER A 98 7.13 5.36 -6.98
N ARG A 99 6.25 6.34 -6.84
CA ARG A 99 6.40 7.44 -5.88
C ARG A 99 5.83 7.01 -4.53
N ILE A 100 6.66 7.04 -3.51
CA ILE A 100 6.34 6.52 -2.18
C ILE A 100 6.49 7.63 -1.15
N GLY A 101 5.40 7.96 -0.47
CA GLY A 101 5.38 8.98 0.56
C GLY A 101 5.92 8.47 1.89
N ARG A 102 6.66 9.33 2.59
CA ARG A 102 7.14 9.00 3.93
C ARG A 102 5.99 9.12 4.93
N GLY A 103 5.63 8.00 5.57
CA GLY A 103 4.69 7.97 6.68
C GLY A 103 5.35 8.29 8.03
N THR A 104 4.56 8.27 9.11
CA THR A 104 5.00 8.58 10.48
C THR A 104 5.97 7.53 11.05
N ARG A 105 6.05 6.34 10.45
CA ARG A 105 6.91 5.23 10.91
C ARG A 105 7.87 4.71 9.84
N GLY A 106 7.77 5.20 8.61
CA GLY A 106 8.69 4.92 7.51
C GLY A 106 8.01 4.99 6.15
N ASP A 107 8.79 4.69 5.11
CA ASP A 107 8.31 4.74 3.72
C ASP A 107 7.66 3.39 3.36
N VAL A 108 8.43 2.30 3.47
CA VAL A 108 7.99 0.92 3.21
C VAL A 108 8.47 -0.05 4.28
N LYS A 109 7.73 -1.13 4.49
CA LYS A 109 8.15 -2.31 5.26
C LYS A 109 7.93 -3.55 4.41
N LEU A 110 9.00 -4.22 4.00
CA LEU A 110 8.95 -5.34 3.05
C LEU A 110 9.78 -6.54 3.55
N PRO A 111 9.41 -7.78 3.17
CA PRO A 111 10.27 -8.95 3.32
C PRO A 111 11.54 -8.80 2.48
N ALA A 112 12.64 -9.42 2.91
CA ALA A 112 13.94 -9.31 2.25
C ALA A 112 13.95 -9.85 0.81
N GLU A 113 13.06 -10.79 0.50
CA GLU A 113 12.92 -11.37 -0.84
C GLU A 113 12.19 -10.48 -1.85
N VAL A 114 11.53 -9.41 -1.42
CA VAL A 114 10.84 -8.49 -2.33
C VAL A 114 11.88 -7.61 -3.01
N THR A 115 11.86 -7.60 -4.35
CA THR A 115 12.74 -6.72 -5.13
C THR A 115 12.18 -5.31 -5.12
N VAL A 116 13.06 -4.33 -4.90
CA VAL A 116 12.72 -2.91 -4.95
C VAL A 116 13.61 -2.22 -5.97
N ASP A 117 13.02 -1.51 -6.93
CA ASP A 117 13.77 -0.83 -7.99
C ASP A 117 13.17 0.54 -8.36
N GLY A 118 13.99 1.59 -8.37
CA GLY A 118 13.55 2.91 -8.84
C GLY A 118 12.36 3.54 -8.10
N ILE A 119 12.20 3.29 -6.79
CA ILE A 119 11.22 4.02 -5.97
C ILE A 119 11.74 5.42 -5.61
N VAL A 120 10.85 6.41 -5.60
CA VAL A 120 11.18 7.80 -5.27
C VAL A 120 10.44 8.21 -4.00
N GLY A 121 11.19 8.58 -2.97
CA GLY A 121 10.67 9.00 -1.66
C GLY A 121 10.42 10.51 -1.54
N ASP A 122 9.61 10.92 -0.55
CA ASP A 122 9.44 12.33 -0.14
C ASP A 122 10.66 12.83 0.66
N GLY A 123 11.83 12.99 0.03
CA GLY A 123 13.00 13.54 0.73
C GLY A 123 14.29 13.63 -0.07
N VAL A 124 14.47 14.81 -0.69
CA VAL A 124 15.69 15.51 -1.18
C VAL A 124 16.74 14.68 -1.94
N LYS A 125 17.00 15.10 -3.19
CA LYS A 125 18.18 14.66 -3.96
C LYS A 125 19.42 14.62 -3.05
N SER A 126 20.12 13.48 -3.05
CA SER A 126 21.51 13.44 -2.60
C SER A 126 22.39 14.31 -3.49
#